data_AF-A0A7T7KUN7-F1
#
_entry.id   AF-A0A7T7KUN7-F1
#
_cell.length_a   1.000
_cell.length_b   1.000
_cell.length_c   1.000
_cell.angle_alpha   90.00
_cell.angle_beta   90.00
_cell.angle_gamma   90.00
#
_symmetry.space_group_name_H-M   'P 1'
#
loop_
_entity.id
_entity.type
_entity.pdbx_description
1 polymer ?
#
loop_
_entity_poly.entity_id
_entity_poly.type
_entity_poly.pdbx_seq_one_letter_code
_entity_poly.pdbx_strand_id
1 'polypeptide(L)'
;MPGLRFKMWLSDPDTNRWGAALLWESEEASQQALASLALELIGYPPQVAHGFDVEATTEGRYKTQRLALQGPAFAETTQGNNG
;
A
#
# COMPACT_ATOMS: atom_id res chain seq x y z
N MET A 1 -0.25 -8.26 12.61
CA MET A 1 -0.71 -9.62 12.26
C MET A 1 0.50 -10.52 12.21
N PRO A 2 0.47 -11.71 12.80
CA PRO A 2 1.60 -12.65 12.75
C PRO A 2 2.03 -12.92 11.32
N GLY A 3 3.34 -12.86 11.04
CA GLY A 3 3.91 -13.11 9.72
C GLY A 3 3.78 -11.97 8.70
N LEU A 4 3.12 -10.85 9.00
CA LEU A 4 3.08 -9.71 8.08
C LEU A 4 4.39 -8.92 8.17
N ARG A 5 5.17 -8.89 7.09
CA ARG A 5 6.44 -8.16 7.00
C ARG A 5 6.28 -6.73 6.50
N PHE A 6 5.34 -6.50 5.59
CA PHE A 6 5.15 -5.19 4.97
C PHE A 6 3.71 -5.01 4.48
N LYS A 7 3.22 -3.78 4.54
CA LYS A 7 1.93 -3.39 3.96
C LYS A 7 2.06 -2.02 3.31
N MET A 8 1.66 -1.93 2.06
CA MET A 8 1.59 -0.69 1.30
C MET A 8 0.17 -0.48 0.81
N TRP A 9 -0.34 0.74 0.95
CA TRP A 9 -1.60 1.16 0.35
C TRP A 9 -1.34 1.70 -1.07
N LEU A 10 -2.25 1.35 -1.97
CA LEU A 10 -2.19 1.71 -3.38
C LEU A 10 -3.50 2.40 -3.75
N SER A 11 -3.40 3.44 -4.57
CA SER A 11 -4.54 4.07 -5.20
C SER A 11 -4.22 4.37 -6.66
N ASP A 12 -5.24 4.23 -7.50
CA ASP A 12 -5.24 4.61 -8.90
C ASP A 12 -6.51 5.46 -9.13
N PRO A 13 -6.40 6.79 -9.11
CA PRO A 13 -7.54 7.67 -9.28
C PRO A 13 -8.11 7.63 -10.70
N ASP A 14 -7.28 7.36 -11.72
CA ASP A 14 -7.70 7.36 -13.13
C ASP A 14 -8.68 6.21 -13.41
N THR A 15 -8.51 5.07 -12.71
CA THR A 15 -9.43 3.93 -12.80
C THR A 15 -10.29 3.74 -11.54
N ASN A 16 -10.23 4.68 -10.59
CA ASN A 16 -10.92 4.66 -9.30
C ASN A 16 -10.73 3.36 -8.50
N ARG A 17 -9.48 2.90 -8.40
CA ARG A 17 -9.11 1.68 -7.66
C ARG A 17 -8.31 2.02 -6.42
N TRP A 18 -8.55 1.25 -5.37
CA TRP A 18 -7.77 1.31 -4.13
C TRP A 18 -7.50 -0.10 -3.66
N GLY A 19 -6.37 -0.30 -3.00
CA GLY A 19 -5.98 -1.62 -2.53
C GLY A 19 -4.76 -1.60 -1.64
N ALA A 20 -4.26 -2.79 -1.32
CA ALA A 20 -3.03 -2.94 -0.57
C ALA A 20 -2.18 -4.08 -1.13
N ALA A 21 -0.87 -3.87 -1.17
CA ALA A 21 0.10 -4.94 -1.32
C ALA A 21 0.58 -5.35 0.08
N LEU A 22 0.55 -6.65 0.36
CA LEU A 22 0.98 -7.22 1.63
C LEU A 22 2.10 -8.22 1.37
N LEU A 23 3.19 -8.12 2.14
CA LEU A 23 4.27 -9.09 2.14
C LEU A 23 4.18 -9.93 3.40
N TRP A 24 4.14 -11.24 3.23
CA TRP A 24 4.04 -12.21 4.31
C TRP A 24 5.31 -13.05 4.41
N GLU A 25 5.56 -13.59 5.59
CA GLU A 25 6.66 -14.53 5.87
C GLU A 25 6.51 -15.86 5.14
N SER A 26 5.27 -16.29 4.92
CA SER A 26 4.95 -17.55 4.27
C SER A 26 3.56 -17.49 3.63
N GLU A 27 3.28 -18.46 2.76
CA GLU A 27 1.97 -18.63 2.14
C GLU A 27 0.90 -18.87 3.21
N GLU A 28 1.15 -19.71 4.20
CA GLU A 28 0.19 -20.02 5.27
C GLU A 28 -0.16 -18.77 6.08
N ALA A 29 0.84 -17.90 6.34
CA ALA A 29 0.61 -16.64 7.01
C ALA A 29 -0.29 -15.70 6.18
N SER A 30 -0.21 -15.77 4.85
CA SER A 30 -1.01 -14.94 3.94
C SER A 30 -2.49 -15.32 3.88
N GLN A 31 -2.84 -16.56 4.25
CA GLN A 31 -4.23 -17.06 4.24
C GLN A 31 -5.06 -16.59 5.43
N GLN A 32 -4.46 -15.85 6.37
CA GLN A 32 -5.17 -15.29 7.51
C GLN A 32 -6.22 -14.28 7.04
N ALA A 33 -7.39 -14.31 7.68
CA ALA A 33 -8.41 -13.30 7.46
C ALA A 33 -7.86 -11.92 7.83
N LEU A 34 -7.60 -11.11 6.82
CA LEU A 34 -7.35 -9.68 7.00
C LEU A 34 -8.60 -9.08 7.61
N ALA A 35 -8.55 -8.73 8.91
CA ALA A 35 -9.57 -7.89 9.53
C ALA A 35 -9.81 -6.72 8.59
N SER A 36 -11.00 -6.67 8.00
CA SER A 36 -11.22 -5.97 6.74
C SER A 36 -11.45 -4.49 7.00
N LEU A 37 -10.41 -3.83 7.50
CA LEU A 37 -10.32 -2.37 7.59
C LEU A 37 -10.59 -1.73 6.21
N ALA A 38 -10.26 -2.43 5.13
CA ALA A 38 -10.65 -2.05 3.77
C ALA A 38 -12.17 -2.12 3.55
N LEU A 39 -12.89 -3.12 4.07
CA LEU A 39 -14.35 -3.18 3.96
C LEU A 39 -15.02 -2.04 4.74
N GLU A 40 -14.48 -1.71 5.91
CA GLU A 40 -14.97 -0.62 6.75
C GLU A 40 -14.72 0.77 6.12
N LEU A 41 -13.58 0.96 5.46
CA LEU A 41 -13.21 2.24 4.83
C LEU A 41 -13.71 2.41 3.40
N ILE A 42 -13.80 1.32 2.62
CA ILE A 42 -14.15 1.33 1.18
C ILE A 42 -15.62 0.94 0.97
N GLY A 43 -16.24 0.22 1.92
CA GLY A 43 -17.66 -0.14 1.91
C GLY A 43 -18.01 -1.43 1.14
N TYR A 44 -17.02 -2.09 0.54
CA TYR A 44 -17.21 -3.34 -0.20
C TYR A 44 -15.95 -4.23 -0.17
N PRO A 45 -16.06 -5.56 -0.39
CA PRO A 45 -14.90 -6.45 -0.37
C PRO A 45 -13.99 -6.24 -1.57
N PRO A 46 -12.70 -6.61 -1.48
CA PRO A 46 -11.81 -6.57 -2.63
C PRO A 46 -12.42 -7.31 -3.83
N GLN A 47 -12.47 -6.63 -4.98
CA GLN A 47 -13.01 -7.20 -6.22
C GLN A 47 -11.99 -8.09 -6.95
N VAL A 48 -10.70 -7.88 -6.65
CA VAL A 48 -9.58 -8.60 -7.24
C VAL A 48 -8.55 -8.87 -6.15
N ALA A 49 -8.02 -10.09 -6.12
CA ALA A 49 -6.91 -10.50 -5.25
C ALA A 49 -6.00 -11.46 -6.01
N HIS A 50 -4.68 -11.26 -5.88
CA HIS A 50 -3.65 -12.09 -6.49
C HIS A 50 -2.54 -12.37 -5.48
N GLY A 51 -1.99 -13.58 -5.53
CA GLY A 51 -0.83 -14.02 -4.76
C GLY A 51 0.36 -14.27 -5.68
N PHE A 52 1.55 -13.93 -5.22
CA PHE A 52 2.81 -14.14 -5.91
C PHE A 52 3.91 -14.48 -4.91
N ASP A 53 4.84 -15.34 -5.33
CA ASP A 53 6.09 -15.55 -4.61
C ASP A 53 7.05 -14.40 -4.87
N VAL A 54 7.79 -13.99 -3.85
CA VAL A 54 8.83 -12.95 -3.96
C VAL A 54 10.17 -13.61 -4.18
N GLU A 55 10.64 -13.57 -5.43
CA GLU A 55 11.93 -14.16 -5.82
C GLU A 55 13.13 -13.32 -5.38
N ALA A 56 12.99 -11.99 -5.36
CA ALA A 56 14.04 -11.07 -4.95
C ALA A 56 13.48 -9.71 -4.52
N THR A 57 14.19 -9.03 -3.62
CA THR A 57 13.92 -7.65 -3.21
C THR A 57 15.18 -6.81 -3.32
N THR A 58 15.03 -5.49 -3.51
CA THR A 58 16.13 -4.56 -3.30
C THR A 58 16.10 -4.07 -1.86
N GLU A 59 17.24 -4.18 -1.19
CA GLU A 59 17.44 -3.70 0.17
C GLU A 59 18.42 -2.52 0.15
N GLY A 60 18.18 -1.48 0.96
CA GLY A 60 19.07 -0.32 0.96
C GLY A 60 18.61 0.85 1.83
N ARG A 61 19.51 1.84 1.99
CA ARG A 61 19.19 3.11 2.64
C ARG A 61 18.52 4.03 1.63
N TYR A 62 17.21 4.20 1.76
CA TYR A 62 16.46 5.14 0.93
C TYR A 62 16.66 6.57 1.43
N LYS A 63 16.81 7.53 0.49
CA LYS A 63 16.92 8.97 0.81
C LYS A 63 15.71 9.47 1.61
N THR A 64 14.53 8.90 1.34
CA THR A 64 13.30 9.17 2.09
C THR A 64 12.95 7.95 2.93
N GLN A 65 13.29 7.98 4.22
CA GLN A 65 13.07 6.85 5.13
C GLN A 65 11.61 6.72 5.62
N ARG A 66 10.76 7.73 5.37
CA ARG A 66 9.41 7.79 5.93
C ARG A 66 8.36 8.05 4.86
N LEU A 67 7.86 6.97 4.24
CA LEU A 67 6.80 7.01 3.22
C LEU A 67 5.38 7.20 3.80
N ALA A 68 5.23 7.11 5.13
CA ALA A 68 3.94 7.29 5.80
C ALA A 68 3.42 8.73 5.60
N LEU A 69 2.18 8.87 5.16
CA LEU A 69 1.46 10.14 4.94
C LEU A 69 1.98 11.02 3.77
N GLN A 70 2.56 10.44 2.71
CA GLN A 70 3.22 11.20 1.63
C GLN A 70 2.57 11.17 0.22
N GLY A 71 1.46 10.46 0.02
CA GLY A 71 0.69 10.56 -1.23
C GLY A 71 0.07 11.96 -1.40
N PRO A 72 -0.17 12.53 -2.59
CA PRO A 72 0.09 12.12 -3.99
C PRO A 72 1.56 12.36 -4.36
N ALA A 73 2.38 11.36 -4.09
CA ALA A 73 3.84 11.38 -4.07
C ALA A 73 4.48 12.79 -3.90
N PHE A 74 4.26 13.44 -2.74
CA PHE A 74 5.00 14.59 -2.19
C PHE A 74 4.75 16.04 -2.69
N ALA A 75 3.65 16.37 -3.38
CA ALA A 75 3.48 17.70 -3.99
C ALA A 75 3.56 18.93 -3.02
N GLU A 76 4.35 19.95 -3.38
CA GLU A 76 4.25 21.35 -2.92
C GLU A 76 3.65 22.19 -4.07
N THR A 77 2.50 22.85 -3.84
CA THR A 77 1.84 23.69 -4.85
C THR A 77 2.52 25.06 -4.92
N THR A 78 3.39 25.31 -5.91
CA THR A 78 3.84 26.67 -6.22
C THR A 78 2.83 27.36 -7.13
N GLN A 79 1.93 28.18 -6.57
CA GLN A 79 1.16 29.23 -7.26
C GLN A 79 0.60 30.16 -6.17
N GLY A 80 0.92 31.45 -6.04
CA GLY A 80 1.91 32.30 -6.68
C GLY A 80 2.11 33.51 -5.77
N ASN A 81 3.35 34.00 -5.68
CA ASN A 81 3.65 35.28 -5.06
C ASN A 81 3.29 36.38 -6.08
N ASN A 82 2.16 37.06 -5.88
CA ASN A 82 1.83 38.28 -6.61
C ASN A 82 1.86 39.45 -5.63
N GLY A 83 2.89 40.30 -5.79
CA GLY A 83 2.89 41.73 -5.50
C GLY A 83 3.00 42.12 -4.04
#